data_AF-A0A4W6D6T9-F1
#
_entry.id   AF-A0A4W6D6T9-F1
#
_cell.length_a   1.000
_cell.length_b   1.000
_cell.length_c   1.000
_cell.angle_alpha   90.00
_cell.angle_beta   90.00
_cell.angle_gamma   90.00
#
_symmetry.space_group_name_H-M   'P 1'
#
loop_
_entity.id
_entity.type
_entity.pdbx_description
1 polymer ?
#
loop_
_entity_poly.entity_id
_entity_poly.type
_entity_poly.pdbx_seq_one_letter_code
_entity_poly.pdbx_strand_id
1 'polypeptide(L)'
;MQPMEHLHLKHVLQTVCVLEAVVLRSFGPEGGQVLFTRDTGQAMLSRSGTRILTALQLEHPLARMVVECVGKHNNVTGDGSKTFILLLASLLRMIHTMACKEPNVYHTYNSREAAEAATARRLADELLAFALEELDDLIAVRVVPYGLCVSWEDITAKSQSPAYTNCHYAQKLLASFFHTRLGHTHCDFISNLTCELLRHWKFKNDLPSSVLQFVNDNFPALHTPVLGFPISCSRLVEGQVIHRDFATPCLQTDHQPVKAVVFTGYLQQKLLGAGDVLKVGRGGQEMEANSKKEKSIVEFSAWSERSLECVIENLRRLGVSVLLSAVKQTAAVLSLAAQAEMCVVECISEDELSLFAHLSGTTPVLDCWMIEPVNVATLTFCRPILLGVHRCDNLSLFLTYIYHKALSICFLHLILFMEIKVELFFSSTDMSMWPFMI
;
A
#
# COMPACT_ATOMS: atom_id res chain seq x y z
N MET A 1 -33.38 -24.95 -10.27
CA MET A 1 -32.35 -25.14 -9.22
C MET A 1 -31.62 -26.43 -9.54
N GLN A 2 -30.33 -26.37 -9.88
CA GLN A 2 -29.52 -27.59 -9.95
C GLN A 2 -29.51 -28.23 -8.56
N PRO A 3 -29.54 -29.58 -8.46
CA PRO A 3 -29.45 -30.24 -7.18
C PRO A 3 -28.09 -29.88 -6.58
N MET A 4 -28.10 -29.25 -5.39
CA MET A 4 -26.86 -29.13 -4.63
C MET A 4 -26.38 -30.55 -4.38
N GLU A 5 -25.31 -30.96 -5.08
CA GLU A 5 -24.58 -32.18 -4.74
C GLU A 5 -24.29 -32.12 -3.23
N HIS A 6 -24.75 -33.14 -2.50
CA HIS A 6 -24.50 -33.23 -1.08
C HIS A 6 -22.99 -33.21 -0.86
N LEU A 7 -22.50 -32.15 -0.22
CA LEU A 7 -21.07 -31.95 0.01
C LEU A 7 -20.58 -32.98 1.03
N HIS A 8 -20.07 -34.12 0.57
CA HIS A 8 -19.57 -35.17 1.45
C HIS A 8 -18.35 -34.68 2.25
N LEU A 9 -18.34 -34.95 3.56
CA LEU A 9 -17.25 -34.56 4.47
C LEU A 9 -15.86 -34.98 3.96
N LYS A 10 -15.76 -36.14 3.31
CA LYS A 10 -14.53 -36.62 2.69
C LYS A 10 -13.99 -35.66 1.61
N HIS A 11 -14.86 -35.14 0.75
CA HIS A 11 -14.47 -34.17 -0.29
C HIS A 11 -14.11 -32.81 0.33
N VAL A 12 -14.81 -32.42 1.40
CA VAL A 12 -14.47 -31.20 2.17
C VAL A 12 -13.06 -31.31 2.73
N LEU A 13 -12.81 -32.41 3.46
CA LEU A 13 -11.52 -32.68 4.07
C LEU A 13 -10.40 -32.76 3.02
N GLN A 14 -10.63 -33.49 1.92
CA GLN A 14 -9.65 -33.60 0.85
C GLN A 14 -9.30 -32.23 0.24
N THR A 15 -10.31 -31.39 -0.02
CA THR A 15 -10.10 -30.04 -0.57
C THR A 15 -9.24 -29.18 0.37
N VAL A 16 -9.56 -29.17 1.67
CA VAL A 16 -8.80 -28.39 2.65
C VAL A 16 -7.38 -28.95 2.84
N CYS A 17 -7.20 -30.27 2.86
CA CYS A 17 -5.88 -30.91 2.92
C CYS A 17 -5.00 -30.56 1.71
N VAL A 18 -5.57 -30.35 0.52
CA VAL A 18 -4.78 -29.87 -0.63
C VAL A 18 -4.27 -28.44 -0.37
N LEU A 19 -5.13 -27.54 0.10
CA LEU A 19 -4.72 -26.17 0.45
C LEU A 19 -3.67 -26.15 1.57
N GLU A 20 -3.84 -27.02 2.55
CA GLU A 20 -2.87 -27.23 3.62
C GLU A 20 -1.51 -27.67 3.08
N ALA A 21 -1.48 -28.67 2.20
CA ALA A 21 -0.23 -29.18 1.62
C ALA A 21 0.56 -28.08 0.88
N VAL A 22 -0.13 -27.10 0.30
CA VAL A 22 0.49 -25.94 -0.36
C VAL A 22 1.21 -25.03 0.64
N VAL A 23 0.62 -24.77 1.81
CA VAL A 23 1.15 -23.80 2.79
C VAL A 23 1.99 -24.43 3.90
N LEU A 24 1.88 -25.75 4.12
CA LEU A 24 2.52 -26.45 5.23
C LEU A 24 4.05 -26.30 5.19
N ARG A 25 4.66 -26.37 4.01
CA ARG A 25 6.13 -26.29 3.85
C ARG A 25 6.71 -24.90 4.13
N SER A 26 5.87 -23.86 4.15
CA SER A 26 6.24 -22.47 4.47
C SER A 26 5.74 -22.02 5.84
N PHE A 27 5.21 -22.94 6.65
CA PHE A 27 4.76 -22.63 8.00
C PHE A 27 5.93 -22.52 8.99
N GLY A 28 5.87 -21.50 9.86
CA GLY A 28 6.87 -21.25 10.89
C GLY A 28 8.15 -20.54 10.40
N PRO A 29 9.07 -20.22 11.32
CA PRO A 29 10.31 -19.50 11.02
C PRO A 29 11.30 -20.32 10.19
N GLU A 30 11.30 -21.65 10.36
CA GLU A 30 12.10 -22.59 9.57
C GLU A 30 11.38 -23.02 8.27
N GLY A 31 10.23 -22.42 7.98
CA GLY A 31 9.46 -22.66 6.77
C GLY A 31 10.19 -22.19 5.51
N GLY A 32 10.17 -23.02 4.47
CA GLY A 32 10.75 -22.69 3.18
C GLY A 32 9.90 -21.68 2.39
N GLN A 33 10.47 -21.14 1.31
CA GLN A 33 9.71 -20.32 0.36
C GLN A 33 8.96 -21.20 -0.64
N VAL A 34 7.74 -20.81 -1.01
CA VAL A 34 6.97 -21.46 -2.07
C VAL A 34 7.21 -20.70 -3.37
N LEU A 35 7.79 -21.40 -4.35
CA LEU A 35 7.91 -20.92 -5.73
C LEU A 35 6.73 -21.44 -6.53
N PHE A 36 6.01 -20.53 -7.19
CA PHE A 36 4.94 -20.91 -8.11
C PHE A 36 4.90 -19.95 -9.31
N THR A 37 4.35 -20.43 -10.42
CA THR A 37 4.16 -19.63 -11.63
C THR A 37 2.69 -19.25 -11.72
N ARG A 38 2.42 -17.96 -11.88
CA ARG A 38 1.06 -17.44 -12.08
C ARG A 38 0.55 -17.82 -13.48
N ASP A 39 -0.75 -17.74 -13.67
CA ASP A 39 -1.42 -17.82 -14.98
C ASP A 39 -0.88 -16.79 -15.99
N THR A 40 -0.38 -15.65 -15.50
CA THR A 40 0.33 -14.63 -16.31
C THR A 40 1.72 -15.07 -16.80
N GLY A 41 2.21 -16.25 -16.40
CA GLY A 41 3.57 -16.71 -16.68
C GLY A 41 4.64 -16.10 -15.77
N GLN A 42 4.26 -15.23 -14.84
CA GLN A 42 5.20 -14.64 -13.87
C GLN A 42 5.51 -15.62 -12.74
N ALA A 43 6.79 -15.89 -12.51
CA ALA A 43 7.25 -16.62 -11.33
C ALA A 43 7.11 -15.74 -10.07
N MET A 44 6.58 -16.32 -9.00
CA MET A 44 6.47 -15.69 -7.69
C MET A 44 7.06 -16.60 -6.63
N LEU A 45 7.84 -15.99 -5.73
CA LEU A 45 8.42 -16.62 -4.56
C LEU A 45 7.79 -15.98 -3.33
N SER A 46 7.19 -16.78 -2.45
CA SER A 46 6.49 -16.25 -1.26
C SER A 46 6.49 -17.20 -0.05
N ARG A 47 6.50 -16.64 1.16
CA ARG A 47 6.22 -17.26 2.47
C ARG A 47 4.91 -16.78 3.10
N SER A 48 4.32 -15.69 2.60
CA SER A 48 2.97 -15.27 3.03
C SER A 48 1.94 -16.29 2.54
N GLY A 49 1.16 -16.84 3.49
CA GLY A 49 0.09 -17.79 3.19
C GLY A 49 -1.00 -17.17 2.34
N THR A 50 -1.43 -15.95 2.68
CA THR A 50 -2.41 -15.17 1.93
C THR A 50 -1.98 -14.97 0.49
N ARG A 51 -0.73 -14.55 0.27
CA ARG A 51 -0.21 -14.31 -1.07
C ARG A 51 -0.04 -15.59 -1.88
N ILE A 52 0.33 -16.70 -1.24
CA ILE A 52 0.40 -18.02 -1.89
C ILE A 52 -1.00 -18.46 -2.32
N LEU A 53 -1.97 -18.46 -1.39
CA LEU A 53 -3.32 -18.99 -1.61
C LEU A 53 -4.12 -18.16 -2.62
N THR A 54 -4.03 -16.83 -2.58
CA THR A 54 -4.74 -15.93 -3.50
C THR A 54 -4.21 -15.98 -4.93
N ALA A 55 -2.98 -16.46 -5.12
CA ALA A 55 -2.38 -16.57 -6.44
C ALA A 55 -2.62 -17.95 -7.09
N LEU A 56 -3.24 -18.90 -6.38
CA LEU A 56 -3.67 -20.17 -6.95
C LEU A 56 -4.88 -19.97 -7.86
N GLN A 57 -4.86 -20.60 -9.04
CA GLN A 57 -6.05 -20.71 -9.87
C GLN A 57 -6.94 -21.84 -9.33
N LEU A 58 -7.90 -21.48 -8.48
CA LEU A 58 -8.80 -22.43 -7.85
C LEU A 58 -10.01 -22.70 -8.74
N GLU A 59 -10.24 -23.95 -9.14
CA GLU A 59 -11.45 -24.35 -9.87
C GLU A 59 -12.59 -24.75 -8.92
N HIS A 60 -12.25 -25.41 -7.82
CA HIS A 60 -13.23 -25.96 -6.89
C HIS A 60 -13.90 -24.86 -6.03
N PRO A 61 -15.24 -24.76 -5.98
CA PRO A 61 -15.95 -23.69 -5.29
C PRO A 61 -15.66 -23.66 -3.78
N LEU A 62 -15.55 -24.83 -3.14
CA LEU A 62 -15.16 -24.91 -1.72
C LEU A 62 -13.75 -24.34 -1.47
N ALA A 63 -12.79 -24.58 -2.37
CA ALA A 63 -11.45 -24.05 -2.20
C ALA A 63 -11.46 -22.52 -2.31
N ARG A 64 -12.23 -21.96 -3.26
CA ARG A 64 -12.43 -20.51 -3.39
C ARG A 64 -13.02 -19.91 -2.11
N MET A 65 -14.07 -20.54 -1.58
CA MET A 65 -14.72 -20.12 -0.33
C MET A 65 -13.73 -20.10 0.83
N VAL A 66 -12.94 -21.17 1.00
CA VAL A 66 -11.93 -21.25 2.07
C VAL A 66 -10.86 -20.17 1.92
N VAL A 67 -10.36 -19.92 0.70
CA VAL A 67 -9.37 -18.85 0.45
C VAL A 67 -9.96 -17.46 0.66
N GLU A 68 -11.25 -17.25 0.37
CA GLU A 68 -11.94 -16.00 0.70
C GLU A 68 -12.03 -15.79 2.22
N CYS A 69 -12.34 -16.84 2.99
CA CYS A 69 -12.31 -16.79 4.46
C CYS A 69 -10.91 -16.42 4.99
N VAL A 70 -9.85 -16.98 4.41
CA VAL A 70 -8.47 -16.61 4.75
C VAL A 70 -8.19 -15.15 4.43
N GLY A 71 -8.66 -14.65 3.29
CA GLY A 71 -8.53 -13.23 2.92
C GLY A 71 -9.21 -12.32 3.93
N LYS A 72 -10.45 -12.64 4.34
CA LYS A 72 -11.18 -11.88 5.38
C LYS A 72 -10.45 -11.90 6.72
N HIS A 73 -9.94 -13.06 7.15
CA HIS A 73 -9.13 -13.17 8.36
C HIS A 73 -7.90 -12.26 8.29
N ASN A 74 -7.11 -12.40 7.22
CA ASN A 74 -5.89 -11.61 7.02
C ASN A 74 -6.14 -10.09 6.97
N ASN A 75 -7.28 -9.65 6.44
CA ASN A 75 -7.62 -8.21 6.41
C ASN A 75 -7.85 -7.63 7.81
N VAL A 76 -8.30 -8.45 8.77
CA VAL A 76 -8.53 -8.02 10.16
C VAL A 76 -7.26 -8.20 10.98
N THR A 77 -6.59 -9.36 10.86
CA THR A 77 -5.50 -9.76 11.76
C THR A 77 -4.12 -9.42 11.24
N GLY A 78 -3.94 -9.24 9.93
CA GLY A 78 -2.62 -9.10 9.28
C GLY A 78 -1.74 -10.35 9.29
N ASP A 79 -2.07 -11.37 10.08
CA ASP A 79 -1.32 -12.63 10.17
C ASP A 79 -2.26 -13.83 10.39
N GLY A 80 -1.70 -15.04 10.46
CA GLY A 80 -2.45 -16.26 10.81
C GLY A 80 -3.08 -16.98 9.62
N SER A 81 -2.90 -16.51 8.38
CA SER A 81 -3.45 -17.16 7.17
C SER A 81 -3.07 -18.64 7.03
N LYS A 82 -1.81 -18.99 7.34
CA LYS A 82 -1.34 -20.39 7.33
C LYS A 82 -1.93 -21.18 8.50
N THR A 83 -1.90 -20.61 9.70
CA THR A 83 -2.47 -21.21 10.91
C THR A 83 -3.96 -21.51 10.76
N PHE A 84 -4.71 -20.60 10.11
CA PHE A 84 -6.12 -20.77 9.80
C PHE A 84 -6.37 -22.05 8.99
N ILE A 85 -5.63 -22.25 7.89
CA ILE A 85 -5.76 -23.45 7.05
C ILE A 85 -5.34 -24.71 7.81
N LEU A 86 -4.22 -24.67 8.53
CA LEU A 86 -3.72 -25.80 9.30
C LEU A 86 -4.70 -26.22 10.40
N LEU A 87 -5.28 -25.25 11.11
CA LEU A 87 -6.27 -25.47 12.14
C LEU A 87 -7.56 -26.04 11.53
N LEU A 88 -8.06 -25.47 10.43
CA LEU A 88 -9.24 -25.97 9.74
C LEU A 88 -9.04 -27.42 9.27
N ALA A 89 -7.89 -27.74 8.68
CA ALA A 89 -7.54 -29.09 8.27
C ALA A 89 -7.52 -30.05 9.47
N SER A 90 -6.91 -29.63 10.58
CA SER A 90 -6.85 -30.42 11.83
C SER A 90 -8.23 -30.71 12.40
N LEU A 91 -9.09 -29.69 12.53
CA LEU A 91 -10.46 -29.83 13.02
C LEU A 91 -11.28 -30.77 12.14
N LEU A 92 -11.20 -30.62 10.81
CA LEU A 92 -11.91 -31.50 9.88
C LEU A 92 -11.43 -32.95 9.97
N ARG A 93 -10.13 -33.20 10.15
CA ARG A 93 -9.60 -34.56 10.37
C ARG A 93 -10.12 -35.17 11.66
N MET A 94 -10.19 -34.38 12.73
CA MET A 94 -10.72 -34.82 14.02
C MET A 94 -12.21 -35.17 13.90
N ILE A 95 -13.02 -34.29 13.33
CA ILE A 95 -14.46 -34.53 13.07
C ILE A 95 -14.65 -35.79 12.23
N HIS A 96 -13.94 -35.91 11.11
CA HIS A 96 -14.03 -37.09 10.24
C HIS A 96 -13.66 -38.37 10.99
N THR A 97 -12.56 -38.36 11.75
CA THR A 97 -12.11 -39.53 12.51
C THR A 97 -13.11 -39.93 13.60
N MET A 98 -13.70 -38.97 14.29
CA MET A 98 -14.70 -39.24 15.33
C MET A 98 -16.02 -39.73 14.71
N ALA A 99 -16.48 -39.11 13.63
CA ALA A 99 -17.69 -39.52 12.91
C ALA A 99 -17.60 -40.95 12.38
N CYS A 100 -16.46 -41.35 11.83
CA CYS A 100 -16.25 -42.72 11.34
C CYS A 100 -16.13 -43.77 12.47
N LYS A 101 -15.79 -43.35 13.70
CA LYS A 101 -15.57 -44.25 14.84
C LYS A 101 -16.84 -44.50 15.67
N GLU A 102 -17.87 -43.65 15.55
CA GLU A 102 -19.07 -43.77 16.36
C GLU A 102 -19.87 -45.05 16.04
N PRO A 103 -19.97 -46.01 16.97
CA PRO A 103 -20.60 -47.31 16.71
C PRO A 103 -22.12 -47.32 16.90
N ASN A 104 -22.74 -46.20 17.32
CA ASN A 104 -24.10 -46.19 17.87
C ASN A 104 -25.21 -45.70 16.92
N VAL A 105 -24.91 -45.47 15.63
CA VAL A 105 -25.84 -44.82 14.70
C VAL A 105 -26.40 -45.79 13.63
N TYR A 106 -26.11 -47.09 13.73
CA TYR A 106 -26.58 -48.10 12.77
C TYR A 106 -28.08 -48.45 12.87
N HIS A 107 -28.80 -47.95 13.88
CA HIS A 107 -30.22 -48.26 14.09
C HIS A 107 -31.20 -47.13 13.74
N THR A 108 -30.74 -45.91 13.49
CA THR A 108 -31.61 -44.73 13.26
C THR A 108 -31.51 -44.19 11.84
N TYR A 109 -30.46 -44.52 11.08
CA TYR A 109 -30.24 -43.98 9.74
C TYR A 109 -30.16 -45.08 8.68
N ASN A 110 -30.72 -44.79 7.50
CA ASN A 110 -30.83 -45.73 6.39
C ASN A 110 -29.48 -46.08 5.73
N SER A 111 -28.43 -45.28 5.98
CA SER A 111 -27.07 -45.54 5.47
C SER A 111 -26.00 -45.07 6.47
N ARG A 112 -24.85 -45.76 6.45
CA ARG A 112 -23.65 -45.40 7.21
C ARG A 112 -23.17 -43.98 6.88
N GLU A 113 -23.27 -43.57 5.62
CA GLU A 113 -22.85 -42.24 5.16
C GLU A 113 -23.74 -41.13 5.75
N ALA A 114 -25.05 -41.37 5.87
CA ALA A 114 -25.96 -40.41 6.50
C ALA A 114 -25.70 -40.29 8.01
N ALA A 115 -25.40 -41.40 8.67
CA ALA A 115 -25.00 -41.44 10.06
C ALA A 115 -23.70 -40.64 10.31
N GLU A 116 -22.66 -40.90 9.51
CA GLU A 116 -21.38 -40.19 9.59
C GLU A 116 -21.55 -38.69 9.33
N ALA A 117 -22.38 -38.31 8.35
CA ALA A 117 -22.67 -36.90 8.06
C ALA A 117 -23.42 -36.19 9.22
N ALA A 118 -24.37 -36.88 9.86
CA ALA A 118 -25.12 -36.35 10.99
C ALA A 118 -24.21 -36.16 12.23
N THR A 119 -23.38 -37.16 12.55
CA THR A 119 -22.40 -37.05 13.64
C THR A 119 -21.40 -35.93 13.37
N ALA A 120 -20.89 -35.83 12.14
CA ALA A 120 -19.95 -34.77 11.76
C ALA A 120 -20.56 -33.38 11.90
N ARG A 121 -21.84 -33.22 11.53
CA ARG A 121 -22.57 -31.96 11.74
C ARG A 121 -22.71 -31.64 13.23
N ARG A 122 -23.14 -32.60 14.05
CA ARG A 122 -23.25 -32.41 15.51
C ARG A 122 -21.92 -31.98 16.13
N LEU A 123 -20.82 -32.64 15.78
CA LEU A 123 -19.48 -32.28 16.28
C LEU A 123 -19.06 -30.87 15.83
N ALA A 124 -19.39 -30.48 14.60
CA ALA A 124 -19.13 -29.12 14.11
C ALA A 124 -19.95 -28.06 14.87
N ASP A 125 -21.23 -28.37 15.16
CA ASP A 125 -22.11 -27.48 15.92
C ASP A 125 -21.64 -27.35 17.39
N GLU A 126 -21.19 -28.44 18.01
CA GLU A 126 -20.59 -28.43 19.35
C GLU A 126 -19.29 -27.60 19.40
N LEU A 127 -18.41 -27.74 18.41
CA LEU A 127 -17.19 -26.93 18.31
C LEU A 127 -17.50 -25.45 18.10
N LEU A 128 -18.54 -25.13 17.34
CA LEU A 128 -18.98 -23.75 17.13
C LEU A 128 -19.54 -23.17 18.43
N ALA A 129 -20.35 -23.92 19.17
CA ALA A 129 -20.85 -23.51 20.48
C ALA A 129 -19.70 -23.24 21.46
N PHE A 130 -18.72 -24.14 21.54
CA PHE A 130 -17.51 -23.95 22.34
C PHE A 130 -16.75 -22.67 21.95
N ALA A 131 -16.57 -22.43 20.65
CA ALA A 131 -15.87 -21.24 20.16
C ALA A 131 -16.60 -19.92 20.50
N LEU A 132 -17.92 -19.93 20.59
CA LEU A 132 -18.74 -18.74 20.86
C LEU A 132 -18.98 -18.50 22.35
N GLU A 133 -19.07 -19.57 23.16
CA GLU A 133 -19.52 -19.48 24.55
C GLU A 133 -18.39 -19.68 25.57
N GLU A 134 -17.34 -20.45 25.25
CA GLU A 134 -16.34 -20.87 26.24
C GLU A 134 -14.90 -20.45 25.90
N LEU A 135 -14.58 -20.27 24.61
CA LEU A 135 -13.20 -20.04 24.18
C LEU A 135 -12.62 -18.73 24.72
N ASP A 136 -13.41 -17.66 24.76
CA ASP A 136 -12.96 -16.36 25.27
C ASP A 136 -12.61 -16.41 26.75
N ASP A 137 -13.43 -17.07 27.57
CA ASP A 137 -13.15 -17.26 29.00
C ASP A 137 -11.88 -18.10 29.20
N LEU A 138 -11.70 -19.14 28.38
CA LEU A 138 -10.48 -19.96 28.41
C LEU A 138 -9.25 -19.12 28.06
N ILE A 139 -9.32 -18.28 27.02
CA ILE A 139 -8.24 -17.38 26.63
C ILE A 139 -7.95 -16.38 27.76
N ALA A 140 -8.99 -15.75 28.33
CA ALA A 140 -8.83 -14.77 29.41
C ALA A 140 -8.16 -15.36 30.66
N VAL A 141 -8.48 -16.61 31.01
CA VAL A 141 -7.94 -17.27 32.22
C VAL A 141 -6.60 -17.97 31.96
N ARG A 142 -6.41 -18.58 30.79
CA ARG A 142 -5.26 -19.48 30.53
C ARG A 142 -4.20 -18.88 29.63
N VAL A 143 -4.53 -17.88 28.82
CA VAL A 143 -3.63 -17.32 27.82
C VAL A 143 -3.20 -15.90 28.18
N VAL A 144 -4.16 -15.01 28.41
CA VAL A 144 -3.92 -13.58 28.68
C VAL A 144 -2.91 -13.34 29.82
N PRO A 145 -2.90 -14.10 30.94
CA PRO A 145 -1.93 -13.89 32.02
C PRO A 145 -0.47 -14.12 31.62
N TYR A 146 -0.24 -14.86 30.53
CA TYR A 146 1.09 -15.13 29.97
C TYR A 146 1.37 -14.34 28.69
N GLY A 147 0.37 -13.60 28.19
CA GLY A 147 0.48 -12.75 27.03
C GLY A 147 1.09 -11.39 27.38
N LEU A 148 1.64 -10.73 26.37
CA LEU A 148 2.11 -9.36 26.48
C LEU A 148 1.32 -8.47 25.52
N CYS A 149 0.69 -7.43 26.05
CA CYS A 149 0.07 -6.38 25.26
C CYS A 149 1.06 -5.20 25.14
N VAL A 150 1.34 -4.76 23.91
CA VAL A 150 2.19 -3.60 23.63
C VAL A 150 1.31 -2.47 23.15
N SER A 151 1.35 -1.32 23.85
CA SER A 151 0.58 -0.15 23.46
C SER A 151 1.31 0.68 22.39
N TRP A 152 0.57 1.53 21.67
CA TRP A 152 1.17 2.49 20.73
C TRP A 152 2.15 3.47 21.43
N GLU A 153 1.87 3.79 22.70
CA GLU A 153 2.70 4.67 23.51
C GLU A 153 4.06 4.01 23.81
N ASP A 154 4.09 2.69 24.01
CA ASP A 154 5.32 1.92 24.20
C ASP A 154 6.21 1.91 22.95
N ILE A 155 5.61 1.99 21.77
CA ILE A 155 6.31 2.06 20.48
C ILE A 155 6.88 3.46 20.25
N THR A 156 6.11 4.50 20.56
CA THR A 156 6.41 5.91 20.21
C THR A 156 7.11 6.72 21.31
N ALA A 157 7.29 6.15 22.50
CA ALA A 157 8.01 6.76 23.59
C ALA A 157 9.45 7.10 23.17
N LYS A 158 9.84 8.38 23.29
CA LYS A 158 11.22 8.82 23.07
C LYS A 158 12.07 8.25 24.19
N SER A 159 13.13 7.52 23.84
CA SER A 159 14.15 7.00 24.76
C SER A 159 14.84 8.14 25.50
N GLN A 160 14.26 8.60 26.61
CA GLN A 160 14.84 9.65 27.47
C GLN A 160 15.49 9.10 28.74
N SER A 161 15.58 7.78 28.91
CA SER A 161 16.40 7.17 29.98
C SER A 161 16.76 5.72 29.64
N PRO A 162 17.80 5.12 30.26
CA PRO A 162 18.34 3.81 29.90
C PRO A 162 17.52 2.64 30.47
N ALA A 163 16.19 2.79 30.59
CA ALA A 163 15.28 1.70 30.92
C ALA A 163 14.88 0.97 29.62
N TYR A 164 15.74 0.03 29.21
CA TYR A 164 15.77 -0.74 27.96
C TYR A 164 14.52 -1.60 27.61
N THR A 165 13.39 -1.51 28.31
CA THR A 165 12.38 -2.59 28.30
C THR A 165 11.26 -2.47 27.28
N ASN A 166 10.64 -1.30 27.05
CA ASN A 166 9.35 -1.27 26.35
C ASN A 166 9.47 -1.35 24.82
N CYS A 167 10.43 -0.64 24.20
CA CYS A 167 10.68 -0.78 22.76
C CYS A 167 11.18 -2.19 22.40
N HIS A 168 11.90 -2.85 23.31
CA HIS A 168 12.43 -4.18 23.06
C HIS A 168 11.32 -5.23 22.89
N TYR A 169 10.18 -5.06 23.56
CA TYR A 169 9.02 -5.93 23.36
C TYR A 169 8.34 -5.71 22.00
N ALA A 170 8.16 -4.45 21.57
CA ALA A 170 7.66 -4.13 20.24
C ALA A 170 8.58 -4.69 19.15
N GLN A 171 9.89 -4.54 19.33
CA GLN A 171 10.89 -5.09 18.43
C GLN A 171 10.83 -6.63 18.38
N LYS A 172 10.68 -7.29 19.53
CA LYS A 172 10.51 -8.75 19.60
C LYS A 172 9.25 -9.23 18.87
N LEU A 173 8.13 -8.53 19.06
CA LEU A 173 6.86 -8.82 18.39
C LEU A 173 7.00 -8.73 16.86
N LEU A 174 7.63 -7.65 16.37
CA LEU A 174 7.93 -7.47 14.96
C LEU A 174 8.93 -8.52 14.45
N ALA A 175 9.95 -8.85 15.23
CA ALA A 175 10.93 -9.88 14.86
C ALA A 175 10.28 -11.25 14.71
N SER A 176 9.39 -11.66 15.63
CA SER A 176 8.61 -12.89 15.46
C SER A 176 7.73 -12.89 14.22
N PHE A 177 7.07 -11.76 13.92
CA PHE A 177 6.30 -11.61 12.69
C PHE A 177 7.18 -11.75 11.44
N PHE A 178 8.35 -11.11 11.44
CA PHE A 178 9.29 -11.14 10.32
C PHE A 178 10.03 -12.47 10.18
N HIS A 179 10.32 -13.21 11.26
CA HIS A 179 10.98 -14.52 11.15
C HIS A 179 10.18 -15.52 10.32
N THR A 180 8.85 -15.38 10.26
CA THR A 180 8.00 -16.25 9.43
C THR A 180 7.95 -15.86 7.95
N ARG A 181 8.53 -14.70 7.57
CA ARG A 181 8.44 -14.10 6.23
C ARG A 181 9.81 -13.79 5.62
N LEU A 182 10.79 -13.42 6.44
CA LEU A 182 12.13 -13.00 6.08
C LEU A 182 13.17 -14.01 6.58
N GLY A 183 14.40 -13.92 6.05
CA GLY A 183 15.51 -14.72 6.57
C GLY A 183 15.97 -14.19 7.93
N HIS A 184 16.41 -15.08 8.83
CA HIS A 184 16.91 -14.74 10.17
C HIS A 184 17.93 -13.59 10.17
N THR A 185 18.78 -13.53 9.14
CA THR A 185 19.83 -12.49 8.98
C THR A 185 19.31 -11.06 8.90
N HIS A 186 18.06 -10.86 8.50
CA HIS A 186 17.49 -9.53 8.23
C HIS A 186 16.36 -9.16 9.19
N CYS A 187 15.87 -10.09 10.01
CA CYS A 187 14.69 -9.87 10.84
C CYS A 187 14.92 -8.79 11.89
N ASP A 188 16.04 -8.84 12.62
CA ASP A 188 16.37 -7.81 13.62
C ASP A 188 16.50 -6.42 13.00
N PHE A 189 17.19 -6.36 11.85
CA PHE A 189 17.41 -5.12 11.13
C PHE A 189 16.10 -4.50 10.63
N ILE A 190 15.23 -5.30 9.99
CA ILE A 190 13.92 -4.82 9.51
C ILE A 190 13.01 -4.47 10.68
N SER A 191 13.02 -5.24 11.76
CA SER A 191 12.26 -4.93 12.99
C SER A 191 12.65 -3.56 13.55
N ASN A 192 13.95 -3.29 13.65
CA ASN A 192 14.46 -1.99 14.10
C ASN A 192 14.03 -0.85 13.18
N LEU A 193 14.17 -1.05 11.86
CA LEU A 193 13.76 -0.06 10.87
C LEU A 193 12.25 0.23 10.93
N THR A 194 11.43 -0.81 11.14
CA THR A 194 9.98 -0.66 11.34
C THR A 194 9.67 0.06 12.65
N CYS A 195 10.35 -0.25 13.76
CA CYS A 195 10.20 0.49 15.02
C CYS A 195 10.58 1.96 14.86
N GLU A 196 11.69 2.25 14.19
CA GLU A 196 12.12 3.62 13.89
C GLU A 196 11.06 4.35 13.08
N LEU A 197 10.52 3.73 12.02
CA LEU A 197 9.43 4.32 11.25
C LEU A 197 8.28 4.70 12.18
N LEU A 198 7.73 3.74 12.93
CA LEU A 198 6.54 3.99 13.76
C LEU A 198 6.77 5.11 14.79
N ARG A 199 8.00 5.29 15.30
CA ARG A 199 8.35 6.38 16.22
C ARG A 199 8.30 7.77 15.60
N HIS A 200 8.66 7.87 14.32
CA HIS A 200 8.68 9.13 13.60
C HIS A 200 7.28 9.58 13.18
N TRP A 201 6.35 8.65 13.03
CA TRP A 201 4.97 8.94 12.67
C TRP A 201 4.17 9.43 13.88
N LYS A 202 4.10 10.75 14.07
CA LYS A 202 3.29 11.41 15.10
C LYS A 202 2.31 12.39 14.46
N PHE A 203 1.06 11.95 14.28
CA PHE A 203 -0.03 12.87 13.97
C PHE A 203 -0.50 13.57 15.25
N LYS A 204 -0.84 14.86 15.13
CA LYS A 204 -1.45 15.61 16.23
C LYS A 204 -2.91 15.18 16.33
N ASN A 205 -3.27 14.56 17.46
CA ASN A 205 -4.64 14.21 17.87
C ASN A 205 -5.34 13.04 17.16
N ASP A 206 -4.62 12.23 16.38
CA ASP A 206 -5.20 11.09 15.67
C ASP A 206 -5.08 9.78 16.47
N LEU A 207 -6.10 8.93 16.37
CA LEU A 207 -6.13 7.60 16.95
C LEU A 207 -5.00 6.74 16.31
N PRO A 208 -4.28 5.88 17.06
CA PRO A 208 -3.21 5.07 16.47
C PRO A 208 -3.63 4.28 15.22
N SER A 209 -4.88 3.82 15.16
CA SER A 209 -5.39 3.09 14.01
C SER A 209 -5.49 3.91 12.73
N SER A 210 -5.79 5.21 12.80
CA SER A 210 -5.83 6.05 11.60
C SER A 210 -4.44 6.33 11.05
N VAL A 211 -3.43 6.43 11.92
CA VAL A 211 -2.02 6.55 11.52
C VAL A 211 -1.56 5.29 10.79
N LEU A 212 -1.86 4.12 11.35
CA LEU A 212 -1.51 2.83 10.76
C LEU A 212 -2.22 2.58 9.43
N GLN A 213 -3.52 2.88 9.36
CA GLN A 213 -4.30 2.80 8.13
C GLN A 213 -3.75 3.74 7.06
N PHE A 214 -3.40 4.98 7.43
CA PHE A 214 -2.79 5.93 6.52
C PHE A 214 -1.45 5.42 5.95
N VAL A 215 -0.57 4.89 6.81
CA VAL A 215 0.71 4.31 6.37
C VAL A 215 0.47 3.14 5.43
N ASN A 216 -0.53 2.30 5.71
CA ASN A 216 -0.87 1.16 4.88
C ASN A 216 -1.37 1.57 3.50
N ASP A 217 -2.32 2.50 3.45
CA ASP A 217 -2.97 2.96 2.22
C ASP A 217 -1.97 3.71 1.32
N ASN A 218 -1.04 4.45 1.91
CA ASN A 218 -0.03 5.23 1.20
C ASN A 218 1.33 4.52 1.10
N PHE A 219 1.45 3.27 1.56
CA PHE A 219 2.72 2.54 1.55
C PHE A 219 3.42 2.53 0.19
N PRO A 220 2.73 2.33 -0.96
CA PRO A 220 3.36 2.37 -2.28
C PRO A 220 4.05 3.71 -2.61
N ALA A 221 3.53 4.82 -2.09
CA ALA A 221 4.10 6.15 -2.28
C ALA A 221 5.16 6.50 -1.20
N LEU A 222 5.11 5.85 -0.04
CA LEU A 222 6.09 6.00 1.05
C LEU A 222 7.31 5.10 0.90
N HIS A 223 7.22 4.06 0.06
CA HIS A 223 8.26 3.05 -0.13
C HIS A 223 8.91 3.17 -1.50
N THR A 224 10.24 3.29 -1.52
CA THR A 224 11.04 3.24 -2.74
C THR A 224 11.88 1.96 -2.80
N PRO A 225 11.55 1.01 -3.69
CA PRO A 225 12.41 -0.15 -3.94
C PRO A 225 13.64 0.27 -4.76
N VAL A 226 14.83 -0.12 -4.31
CA VAL A 226 16.09 0.10 -5.03
C VAL A 226 16.74 -1.25 -5.30
N LEU A 227 17.09 -1.51 -6.56
CA LEU A 227 17.70 -2.76 -7.00
C LEU A 227 19.23 -2.70 -6.89
N GLY A 228 19.87 -3.85 -6.72
CA GLY A 228 21.32 -3.99 -6.83
C GLY A 228 22.14 -3.75 -5.55
N PHE A 229 21.47 -3.52 -4.42
CA PHE A 229 22.12 -3.41 -3.10
C PHE A 229 21.67 -4.53 -2.16
N PRO A 230 22.33 -4.73 -1.01
CA PRO A 230 21.83 -5.62 0.06
C PRO A 230 20.69 -4.99 0.88
N ILE A 231 19.87 -5.83 1.53
CA ILE A 231 18.80 -5.38 2.45
C ILE A 231 19.36 -4.48 3.57
N SER A 232 20.57 -4.76 4.05
CA SER A 232 21.22 -3.97 5.11
C SER A 232 21.50 -2.51 4.73
N CYS A 233 21.38 -2.13 3.46
CA CYS A 233 21.50 -0.74 3.00
C CYS A 233 20.19 0.06 3.14
N SER A 234 19.11 -0.58 3.57
CA SER A 234 17.82 0.05 3.82
C SER A 234 17.94 1.19 4.84
N ARG A 235 17.29 2.34 4.59
CA ARG A 235 17.34 3.47 5.52
C ARG A 235 16.07 4.32 5.49
N LEU A 236 15.72 4.86 6.63
CA LEU A 236 14.67 5.86 6.72
C LEU A 236 15.20 7.23 6.28
N VAL A 237 14.39 7.96 5.52
CA VAL A 237 14.74 9.28 4.99
C VAL A 237 13.58 10.23 5.25
N GLU A 238 13.80 11.31 5.98
CA GLU A 238 12.76 12.28 6.30
C GLU A 238 12.21 13.02 5.07
N GLY A 239 10.94 12.85 4.70
CA GLY A 239 10.38 13.52 3.52
C GLY A 239 9.69 12.55 2.58
N GLN A 240 9.35 13.02 1.37
CA GLN A 240 8.75 12.25 0.30
C GLN A 240 9.74 12.04 -0.82
N VAL A 241 9.84 10.80 -1.32
CA VAL A 241 10.59 10.48 -2.53
C VAL A 241 9.59 10.29 -3.67
N ILE A 242 9.72 11.09 -4.71
CA ILE A 242 8.92 11.00 -5.93
C ILE A 242 9.70 10.20 -6.96
N HIS A 243 9.08 9.15 -7.51
CA HIS A 243 9.68 8.19 -8.44
C HIS A 243 9.82 8.75 -9.88
N ARG A 244 10.11 10.05 -10.01
CA ARG A 244 10.34 10.78 -11.26
C ARG A 244 11.49 11.77 -11.10
N ASP A 245 12.26 11.91 -12.17
CA ASP A 245 13.32 12.89 -12.29
C ASP A 245 12.77 14.25 -12.76
N PHE A 246 13.56 15.30 -12.59
CA PHE A 246 13.22 16.63 -13.07
C PHE A 246 13.26 16.70 -14.60
N ALA A 247 12.21 17.26 -15.18
CA ALA A 247 12.13 17.57 -16.61
C ALA A 247 12.90 18.86 -16.97
N THR A 248 13.14 19.75 -16.00
CA THR A 248 13.99 20.94 -16.15
C THR A 248 15.19 20.87 -15.20
N PRO A 249 16.33 21.51 -15.54
CA PRO A 249 17.51 21.48 -14.67
C PRO A 249 17.18 22.03 -13.28
N CYS A 250 17.45 21.22 -12.25
CA CYS A 250 17.19 21.59 -10.86
C CYS A 250 18.24 22.57 -10.35
N LEU A 251 17.80 23.68 -9.79
CA LEU A 251 18.66 24.60 -9.02
C LEU A 251 18.87 24.00 -7.64
N GLN A 252 20.12 23.67 -7.29
CA GLN A 252 20.48 23.18 -5.96
C GLN A 252 20.27 24.30 -4.93
N THR A 253 19.10 24.33 -4.30
CA THR A 253 18.81 25.25 -3.19
C THR A 253 19.17 24.57 -1.87
N ASP A 254 20.45 24.55 -1.53
CA ASP A 254 20.86 24.13 -0.20
C ASP A 254 20.37 25.18 0.82
N HIS A 255 19.51 24.74 1.75
CA HIS A 255 19.06 25.46 2.95
C HIS A 255 18.05 26.61 2.81
N GLN A 256 17.48 26.88 1.62
CA GLN A 256 16.38 27.85 1.48
C GLN A 256 15.01 27.17 1.36
N PRO A 257 13.95 27.70 2.00
CA PRO A 257 12.61 27.16 1.85
C PRO A 257 12.13 27.34 0.41
N VAL A 258 11.71 26.24 -0.19
CA VAL A 258 11.29 26.09 -1.59
C VAL A 258 9.77 26.08 -1.62
N LYS A 259 9.13 26.77 -2.55
CA LYS A 259 7.67 26.70 -2.69
C LYS A 259 7.29 25.80 -3.87
N ALA A 260 6.36 24.90 -3.64
CA ALA A 260 5.90 23.92 -4.62
C ALA A 260 4.40 24.01 -4.89
N VAL A 261 3.99 23.70 -6.12
CA VAL A 261 2.57 23.62 -6.51
C VAL A 261 2.33 22.31 -7.25
N VAL A 262 1.17 21.70 -7.00
CA VAL A 262 0.71 20.47 -7.65
C VAL A 262 -0.33 20.77 -8.71
N PHE A 263 -0.18 20.17 -9.89
CA PHE A 263 -1.11 20.25 -11.02
C PHE A 263 -1.60 18.86 -11.41
N THR A 264 -2.92 18.69 -11.51
CA THR A 264 -3.51 17.46 -12.08
C THR A 264 -3.70 17.54 -13.59
N GLY A 265 -3.73 18.75 -14.15
CA GLY A 265 -3.95 19.02 -15.57
C GLY A 265 -2.75 19.61 -16.30
N TYR A 266 -2.96 19.91 -17.58
CA TYR A 266 -2.01 20.66 -18.40
C TYR A 266 -2.01 22.13 -17.98
N LEU A 267 -0.82 22.73 -17.79
CA LEU A 267 -0.70 24.17 -17.56
C LEU A 267 -1.10 24.96 -18.82
N GLN A 268 -0.83 24.40 -19.99
CA GLN A 268 -1.31 24.95 -21.26
C GLN A 268 -2.72 24.43 -21.52
N GLN A 269 -3.70 25.34 -21.60
CA GLN A 269 -5.09 24.95 -21.85
C GLN A 269 -5.24 24.18 -23.16
N LYS A 270 -5.94 23.04 -23.06
CA LYS A 270 -6.42 22.30 -24.23
C LYS A 270 -7.72 22.95 -24.71
N LEU A 271 -7.61 23.99 -25.53
CA LEU A 271 -8.77 24.73 -26.06
C LEU A 271 -9.56 23.97 -27.13
N LEU A 272 -9.00 22.88 -27.65
CA LEU A 272 -9.62 22.02 -28.65
C LEU A 272 -9.58 20.57 -28.17
N GLY A 273 -10.76 20.01 -27.91
CA GLY A 273 -11.00 18.60 -27.70
C GLY A 273 -11.01 17.81 -29.02
N ALA A 274 -11.05 16.48 -28.91
CA ALA A 274 -11.20 15.62 -30.07
C ALA A 274 -12.59 15.86 -30.71
N GLY A 275 -12.61 16.34 -31.95
CA GLY A 275 -13.84 16.69 -32.69
C GLY A 275 -14.11 18.19 -32.78
N ASP A 276 -13.36 19.03 -32.07
CA ASP A 276 -13.51 20.48 -32.17
C ASP A 276 -12.90 21.00 -33.48
N VAL A 277 -13.68 21.80 -34.21
CA VAL A 277 -13.23 22.43 -35.46
C VAL A 277 -12.91 23.89 -35.18
N LEU A 278 -11.61 24.22 -35.15
CA LEU A 278 -11.18 25.62 -35.11
C LEU A 278 -11.54 26.30 -36.44
N LYS A 279 -12.62 27.08 -36.44
CA LYS A 279 -13.00 27.91 -37.58
C LYS A 279 -12.11 29.14 -37.66
N VAL A 280 -11.06 29.04 -38.47
CA VAL A 280 -10.18 30.16 -38.79
C VAL A 280 -10.87 30.99 -39.87
N GLY A 281 -11.43 32.14 -39.50
CA GLY A 281 -12.03 33.06 -40.45
C GLY A 281 -10.95 33.78 -41.27
N ARG A 282 -10.92 33.54 -42.58
CA ARG A 282 -10.29 34.46 -43.54
C ARG A 282 -11.35 35.51 -43.88
N GLY A 283 -11.10 36.78 -43.60
CA GLY A 283 -12.02 37.83 -44.00
C GLY A 283 -12.12 37.89 -45.51
N GLY A 284 -13.28 37.51 -46.04
CA GLY A 284 -13.74 38.01 -47.33
C GLY A 284 -14.24 39.43 -47.10
N GLN A 285 -13.71 40.39 -47.86
CA GLN A 285 -14.16 41.77 -47.88
C GLN A 285 -15.68 41.84 -48.03
N GLU A 286 -16.36 42.55 -47.13
CA GLU A 286 -17.21 43.69 -47.48
C GLU A 286 -17.70 44.40 -46.20
N MET A 287 -17.26 45.65 -46.07
CA MET A 287 -17.94 46.81 -45.48
C MET A 287 -18.77 46.60 -44.19
N GLU A 288 -18.20 46.97 -43.04
CA GLU A 288 -18.65 48.16 -42.28
C GLU A 288 -17.74 48.43 -41.07
N ALA A 289 -17.49 49.71 -40.86
CA ALA A 289 -16.58 50.26 -39.87
C ALA A 289 -17.06 49.98 -38.44
N ASN A 290 -16.36 49.08 -37.73
CA ASN A 290 -15.80 49.31 -36.39
C ASN A 290 -15.09 48.03 -35.90
N SER A 291 -13.75 48.07 -35.96
CA SER A 291 -12.76 47.34 -35.14
C SER A 291 -12.90 45.81 -34.93
N LYS A 292 -13.42 45.03 -35.88
CA LYS A 292 -13.26 43.56 -35.83
C LYS A 292 -11.92 43.13 -36.43
N LYS A 293 -10.88 43.10 -35.59
CA LYS A 293 -9.60 42.44 -35.92
C LYS A 293 -9.86 40.99 -36.34
N GLU A 294 -9.38 40.64 -37.52
CA GLU A 294 -9.38 39.27 -38.03
C GLU A 294 -8.55 38.36 -37.11
N LYS A 295 -9.21 37.45 -36.39
CA LYS A 295 -8.55 36.48 -35.52
C LYS A 295 -7.83 35.42 -36.37
N SER A 296 -6.59 35.70 -36.74
CA SER A 296 -5.69 34.79 -37.45
C SER A 296 -5.20 33.64 -36.54
N ILE A 297 -4.78 32.50 -37.13
CA ILE A 297 -4.07 31.42 -36.43
C ILE A 297 -2.87 31.98 -35.64
N VAL A 298 -2.20 32.98 -36.20
CA VAL A 298 -1.04 33.64 -35.59
C VAL A 298 -1.43 34.40 -34.32
N GLU A 299 -2.63 35.01 -34.29
CA GLU A 299 -3.11 35.69 -33.08
C GLU A 299 -3.52 34.69 -32.00
N PHE A 300 -4.04 33.52 -32.40
CA PHE A 300 -4.38 32.45 -31.47
C PHE A 300 -3.15 31.81 -30.83
N SER A 301 -2.10 31.52 -31.63
CA SER A 301 -0.84 31.00 -31.09
C SER A 301 -0.17 32.02 -30.16
N ALA A 302 -0.13 33.30 -30.56
CA ALA A 302 0.40 34.37 -29.72
C ALA A 302 -0.40 34.58 -28.43
N TRP A 303 -1.73 34.40 -28.47
CA TRP A 303 -2.55 34.43 -27.27
C TRP A 303 -2.28 33.23 -26.35
N SER A 304 -2.11 32.01 -26.90
CA SER A 304 -1.77 30.82 -26.11
C SER A 304 -0.42 30.96 -25.40
N GLU A 305 0.59 31.51 -26.09
CA GLU A 305 1.91 31.80 -25.52
C GLU A 305 1.82 32.84 -24.39
N ARG A 306 1.19 34.00 -24.65
CA ARG A 306 0.99 35.05 -23.64
C ARG A 306 0.17 34.59 -22.43
N SER A 307 -0.79 33.71 -22.65
CA SER A 307 -1.59 33.14 -21.55
C SER A 307 -0.73 32.28 -20.64
N LEU A 308 0.15 31.46 -21.22
CA LEU A 308 1.09 30.64 -20.47
C LEU A 308 2.14 31.50 -19.73
N GLU A 309 2.65 32.56 -20.37
CA GLU A 309 3.52 33.55 -19.72
C GLU A 309 2.84 34.18 -18.49
N CYS A 310 1.55 34.51 -18.59
CA CYS A 310 0.78 35.05 -17.46
C CYS A 310 0.70 34.07 -16.28
N VAL A 311 0.48 32.78 -16.55
CA VAL A 311 0.44 31.73 -15.51
C VAL A 311 1.80 31.56 -14.83
N ILE A 312 2.88 31.50 -15.61
CA ILE A 312 4.25 31.40 -15.09
C ILE A 312 4.62 32.65 -14.28
N GLU A 313 4.21 33.84 -14.73
CA GLU A 313 4.42 35.08 -13.99
C GLU A 313 3.65 35.10 -12.67
N ASN A 314 2.42 34.58 -12.65
CA ASN A 314 1.65 34.44 -11.41
C ASN A 314 2.34 33.48 -10.43
N LEU A 315 2.83 32.34 -10.91
CA LEU A 315 3.63 31.41 -10.10
C LEU A 315 4.90 32.06 -9.55
N ARG A 316 5.58 32.88 -10.35
CA ARG A 316 6.77 33.63 -9.94
C ARG A 316 6.44 34.65 -8.86
N ARG A 317 5.30 35.36 -8.96
CA ARG A 317 4.82 36.30 -7.93
C ARG A 317 4.53 35.62 -6.60
N LEU A 318 4.02 34.39 -6.64
CA LEU A 318 3.82 33.56 -5.44
C LEU A 318 5.13 33.00 -4.88
N GLY A 319 6.24 33.12 -5.61
CA GLY A 319 7.56 32.64 -5.25
C GLY A 319 7.71 31.13 -5.42
N VAL A 320 6.93 30.53 -6.32
CA VAL A 320 6.98 29.08 -6.61
C VAL A 320 8.25 28.77 -7.38
N SER A 321 8.95 27.74 -6.94
CA SER A 321 10.21 27.28 -7.54
C SER A 321 10.13 25.82 -8.01
N VAL A 322 9.10 25.06 -7.59
CA VAL A 322 8.91 23.65 -7.98
C VAL A 322 7.47 23.44 -8.48
N LEU A 323 7.33 22.79 -9.63
CA LEU A 323 6.06 22.41 -10.25
C LEU A 323 5.98 20.89 -10.30
N LEU A 324 5.00 20.31 -9.60
CA LEU A 324 4.72 18.87 -9.60
C LEU A 324 3.50 18.63 -10.48
N SER A 325 3.61 17.77 -11.50
CA SER A 325 2.50 17.48 -12.40
C SER A 325 2.20 16.00 -12.56
N ALA A 326 0.90 15.68 -12.54
CA ALA A 326 0.38 14.36 -12.87
C ALA A 326 0.57 14.01 -14.36
N VAL A 327 0.57 15.02 -15.23
CA VAL A 327 0.63 14.85 -16.69
C VAL A 327 1.94 15.39 -17.26
N LYS A 328 2.29 14.90 -18.45
CA LYS A 328 3.41 15.44 -19.23
C LYS A 328 3.07 16.86 -19.70
N GLN A 329 3.94 17.84 -19.46
CA GLN A 329 3.71 19.20 -19.94
C GLN A 329 4.28 19.39 -21.35
N THR A 330 3.87 20.48 -21.99
CA THR A 330 4.36 20.83 -23.33
C THR A 330 5.77 21.43 -23.25
N ALA A 331 6.53 21.34 -24.35
CA ALA A 331 7.87 21.92 -24.41
C ALA A 331 7.90 23.43 -24.12
N ALA A 332 6.81 24.15 -24.45
CA ALA A 332 6.66 25.57 -24.14
C ALA A 332 6.63 25.83 -22.62
N VAL A 333 5.90 25.00 -21.86
CA VAL A 333 5.85 25.08 -20.39
C VAL A 333 7.23 24.84 -19.80
N LEU A 334 7.93 23.80 -20.27
CA LEU A 334 9.29 23.48 -19.80
C LEU A 334 10.28 24.61 -20.10
N SER A 335 10.22 25.21 -21.29
CA SER A 335 11.11 26.32 -21.65
C SER A 335 10.85 27.58 -20.82
N LEU A 336 9.58 27.92 -20.56
CA LEU A 336 9.22 29.10 -19.78
C LEU A 336 9.50 28.89 -18.29
N ALA A 337 9.25 27.68 -17.77
CA ALA A 337 9.61 27.32 -16.41
C ALA A 337 11.13 27.40 -16.21
N ALA A 338 11.93 26.90 -17.15
CA ALA A 338 13.39 27.00 -17.08
C ALA A 338 13.89 28.46 -17.11
N GLN A 339 13.27 29.32 -17.93
CA GLN A 339 13.57 30.76 -17.95
C GLN A 339 13.17 31.48 -16.64
N ALA A 340 12.13 30.99 -15.98
CA ALA A 340 11.66 31.50 -14.69
C ALA A 340 12.36 30.86 -13.48
N GLU A 341 13.44 30.10 -13.69
CA GLU A 341 14.20 29.41 -12.63
C GLU A 341 13.35 28.40 -11.82
N MET A 342 12.35 27.79 -12.47
CA MET A 342 11.46 26.80 -11.87
C MET A 342 11.83 25.36 -12.28
N CYS A 343 11.79 24.46 -11.30
CA CYS A 343 12.01 23.03 -11.47
C CYS A 343 10.67 22.34 -11.77
N VAL A 344 10.59 21.54 -12.84
CA VAL A 344 9.37 20.80 -13.21
C VAL A 344 9.61 19.32 -13.05
N VAL A 345 8.67 18.63 -12.40
CA VAL A 345 8.61 17.16 -12.33
C VAL A 345 7.29 16.71 -12.92
N GLU A 346 7.35 15.90 -13.96
CA GLU A 346 6.19 15.49 -14.75
C GLU A 346 5.87 14.00 -14.55
N CYS A 347 4.65 13.60 -14.94
CA CYS A 347 4.21 12.20 -14.96
C CYS A 347 4.29 11.50 -13.60
N ILE A 348 3.99 12.24 -12.53
CA ILE A 348 3.96 11.74 -11.16
C ILE A 348 2.66 10.93 -10.96
N SER A 349 2.70 9.85 -10.18
CA SER A 349 1.49 9.06 -9.91
C SER A 349 0.49 9.83 -9.05
N GLU A 350 -0.80 9.52 -9.19
CA GLU A 350 -1.85 10.11 -8.34
C GLU A 350 -1.63 9.78 -6.86
N ASP A 351 -1.12 8.58 -6.55
CA ASP A 351 -0.79 8.15 -5.19
C ASP A 351 0.29 9.06 -4.56
N GLU A 352 1.34 9.40 -5.30
CA GLU A 352 2.39 10.30 -4.83
C GLU A 352 1.90 11.74 -4.66
N LEU A 353 1.10 12.24 -5.59
CA LEU A 353 0.56 13.60 -5.52
C LEU A 353 -0.48 13.77 -4.41
N SER A 354 -1.33 12.77 -4.21
CA SER A 354 -2.32 12.75 -3.12
C SER A 354 -1.63 12.69 -1.76
N LEU A 355 -0.59 11.85 -1.63
CA LEU A 355 0.26 11.81 -0.44
C LEU A 355 0.92 13.17 -0.18
N PHE A 356 1.49 13.80 -1.22
CA PHE A 356 2.10 15.12 -1.11
C PHE A 356 1.09 16.15 -0.61
N ALA A 357 -0.07 16.25 -1.27
CA ALA A 357 -1.14 17.19 -0.95
C ALA A 357 -1.66 17.02 0.49
N HIS A 358 -1.80 15.75 0.92
CA HIS A 358 -2.21 15.43 2.28
C HIS A 358 -1.17 15.87 3.32
N LEU A 359 0.12 15.61 3.07
CA LEU A 359 1.19 15.93 4.01
C LEU A 359 1.58 17.42 4.03
N SER A 360 1.39 18.13 2.92
CA SER A 360 1.60 19.59 2.83
C SER A 360 0.38 20.40 3.28
N GLY A 361 -0.81 19.80 3.30
CA GLY A 361 -2.09 20.47 3.55
C GLY A 361 -2.54 21.36 2.39
N THR A 362 -2.01 21.15 1.18
CA THR A 362 -2.35 21.96 -0.01
C THR A 362 -3.35 21.27 -0.91
N THR A 363 -4.21 22.06 -1.56
CA THR A 363 -5.12 21.54 -2.58
C THR A 363 -4.44 21.56 -3.97
N PRO A 364 -4.51 20.47 -4.73
CA PRO A 364 -3.97 20.43 -6.08
C PRO A 364 -4.73 21.40 -6.99
N VAL A 365 -4.01 22.06 -7.89
CA VAL A 365 -4.57 23.05 -8.82
C VAL A 365 -5.32 22.33 -9.95
N LEU A 366 -6.61 22.60 -10.04
CA LEU A 366 -7.48 22.16 -11.14
C LEU A 366 -7.52 23.17 -12.29
N ASP A 367 -7.50 24.46 -11.97
CA ASP A 367 -7.51 25.55 -12.94
C ASP A 367 -6.26 26.42 -12.80
N CYS A 368 -5.41 26.41 -13.83
CA CYS A 368 -4.16 27.15 -13.90
C CYS A 368 -4.31 28.68 -13.80
N TRP A 369 -5.53 29.22 -13.99
CA TRP A 369 -5.81 30.65 -13.81
C TRP A 369 -6.12 31.04 -12.36
N MET A 370 -6.53 30.07 -11.54
CA MET A 370 -6.97 30.27 -10.16
C MET A 370 -5.95 29.65 -9.19
N ILE A 371 -4.71 30.17 -9.23
CA ILE A 371 -3.66 29.75 -8.31
C ILE A 371 -3.68 30.68 -7.11
N GLU A 372 -4.14 30.16 -5.96
CA GLU A 372 -4.19 30.88 -4.70
C GLU A 372 -3.04 30.47 -3.78
N PRO A 373 -2.73 31.27 -2.73
CA PRO A 373 -1.73 30.89 -1.73
C PRO A 373 -2.01 29.55 -1.03
N VAL A 374 -3.27 29.08 -1.04
CA VAL A 374 -3.69 27.78 -0.46
C VAL A 374 -3.13 26.59 -1.24
N ASN A 375 -2.83 26.79 -2.52
CA ASN A 375 -2.29 25.77 -3.42
C ASN A 375 -0.76 25.65 -3.32
N VAL A 376 -0.11 26.54 -2.57
CA VAL A 376 1.35 26.64 -2.51
C VAL A 376 1.89 25.99 -1.24
N ALA A 377 2.63 24.90 -1.41
CA ALA A 377 3.28 24.18 -0.32
C ALA A 377 4.65 24.80 -0.04
N THR A 378 5.03 24.95 1.24
CA THR A 378 6.36 25.44 1.63
C THR A 378 7.25 24.29 2.08
N LEU A 379 8.13 23.87 1.19
CA LEU A 379 9.13 22.84 1.41
C LEU A 379 10.37 23.44 2.09
N THR A 380 11.10 22.59 2.80
CA THR A 380 12.39 22.95 3.41
C THR A 380 13.55 22.78 2.44
N PHE A 381 13.49 21.75 1.58
CA PHE A 381 14.38 21.55 0.45
C PHE A 381 13.71 20.64 -0.59
N CYS A 382 14.19 20.73 -1.83
CA CYS A 382 13.86 19.84 -2.94
C CYS A 382 15.15 19.55 -3.69
N ARG A 383 15.56 18.29 -3.83
CA ARG A 383 16.81 17.92 -4.51
C ARG A 383 16.73 16.58 -5.22
N PRO A 384 17.50 16.37 -6.29
CA PRO A 384 17.67 15.05 -6.87
C PRO A 384 18.44 14.16 -5.89
N ILE A 385 17.93 12.94 -5.66
CA ILE A 385 18.63 11.88 -4.93
C ILE A 385 19.01 10.77 -5.91
N LEU A 386 20.28 10.39 -5.90
CA LEU A 386 20.78 9.26 -6.68
C LEU A 386 20.58 7.97 -5.90
N LEU A 387 19.77 7.06 -6.44
CA LEU A 387 19.45 5.78 -5.82
C LEU A 387 19.94 4.64 -6.71
N GLY A 388 21.25 4.38 -6.60
CA GLY A 388 21.91 3.31 -7.33
C GLY A 388 22.41 3.68 -8.73
N VAL A 389 23.17 2.73 -9.30
CA VAL A 389 23.73 2.82 -10.65
C VAL A 389 23.34 1.54 -11.37
N HIS A 390 22.40 1.60 -12.31
CA HIS A 390 22.15 0.44 -13.16
C HIS A 390 23.29 0.30 -14.18
N ARG A 391 24.00 -0.83 -14.16
CA ARG A 391 24.91 -1.25 -15.23
C ARG A 391 24.11 -1.78 -16.43
N CYS A 392 23.37 -0.89 -17.09
CA CYS A 392 22.95 -0.98 -18.48
C CYS A 392 22.86 0.48 -18.94
N ASP A 393 23.83 0.93 -19.74
CA ASP A 393 23.90 2.24 -20.40
C ASP A 393 23.63 3.47 -19.50
N ASN A 394 24.57 3.81 -18.61
CA ASN A 394 24.74 5.15 -17.99
C ASN A 394 23.45 5.91 -17.58
N LEU A 395 22.41 5.22 -17.08
CA LEU A 395 21.27 5.87 -16.43
C LEU A 395 21.39 5.71 -14.92
N SER A 396 21.92 6.74 -14.28
CA SER A 396 21.71 7.04 -12.86
C SER A 396 20.22 7.31 -12.63
N LEU A 397 19.58 6.56 -11.71
CA LEU A 397 18.19 6.81 -11.34
C LEU A 397 18.15 8.00 -10.38
N PHE A 398 17.79 9.17 -10.90
CA PHE A 398 17.53 10.36 -10.10
C PHE A 398 16.06 10.39 -9.70
N LEU A 399 15.80 10.47 -8.40
CA LEU A 399 14.46 10.70 -7.87
C LEU A 399 14.36 12.09 -7.27
N THR A 400 13.17 12.67 -7.28
CA THR A 400 12.95 13.96 -6.63
C THR A 400 12.66 13.74 -5.15
N TYR A 401 13.50 14.30 -4.29
CA TYR A 401 13.35 14.17 -2.84
C TYR A 401 12.93 15.51 -2.23
N ILE A 402 11.79 15.49 -1.54
CA ILE A 402 11.13 16.66 -1.00
C ILE A 402 10.99 16.51 0.51
N TYR A 403 11.43 17.51 1.28
CA TYR A 403 11.19 17.54 2.72
C TYR A 403 10.27 18.70 3.10
N HIS A 404 9.26 18.41 3.90
CA HIS A 404 8.36 19.38 4.51
C HIS A 404 8.52 19.30 6.03
N LYS A 405 8.45 20.42 6.75
CA LYS A 405 8.56 20.44 8.23
C LYS A 405 7.48 19.62 8.94
N ALA A 406 6.40 19.25 8.25
CA ALA A 406 5.33 18.37 8.74
C ALA A 406 5.45 16.92 8.24
N LEU A 407 6.47 16.59 7.43
CA LEU A 407 6.62 15.27 6.83
C LEU A 407 7.49 14.36 7.68
N SER A 408 6.95 13.20 8.05
CA SER A 408 7.69 12.13 8.68
C SER A 408 7.96 11.03 7.65
N ILE A 409 9.24 10.88 7.35
CA ILE A 409 9.94 9.70 6.80
C ILE A 409 9.31 8.91 5.65
N CYS A 410 9.98 8.93 4.50
CA CYS A 410 9.93 7.89 3.48
C CYS A 410 10.91 6.75 3.78
N PHE A 411 10.50 5.53 3.42
CA PHE A 411 11.40 4.41 3.35
C PHE A 411 12.24 4.53 2.09
N LEU A 412 13.48 4.91 2.28
CA LEU A 412 14.46 4.67 1.26
C LEU A 412 14.97 3.25 1.42
N HIS A 413 14.72 2.44 0.40
CA HIS A 413 15.31 1.12 0.29
C HIS A 413 14.68 0.15 1.29
N LEU A 414 13.71 -0.62 0.80
CA LEU A 414 13.35 -1.93 1.34
C LEU A 414 13.50 -2.86 0.15
N ILE A 415 14.48 -3.76 0.17
CA ILE A 415 14.44 -4.95 -0.69
C ILE A 415 13.45 -5.88 -0.01
N LEU A 416 12.20 -5.56 -0.23
CA LEU A 416 11.12 -6.39 0.18
C LEU A 416 10.27 -6.56 -1.05
N PHE A 417 10.74 -7.53 -1.84
CA PHE A 417 9.89 -8.39 -2.63
C PHE A 417 8.53 -8.44 -1.97
N MET A 418 7.53 -7.86 -2.64
CA MET A 418 6.07 -7.89 -2.53
C MET A 418 5.32 -8.57 -1.33
N GLU A 419 5.96 -9.13 -0.32
CA GLU A 419 5.45 -9.96 0.77
C GLU A 419 4.94 -9.13 1.95
N ILE A 420 5.41 -7.89 2.13
CA ILE A 420 4.90 -6.94 3.14
C ILE A 420 4.00 -5.88 2.50
N LYS A 421 3.46 -6.14 1.29
CA LYS A 421 2.29 -5.35 0.86
C LYS A 421 1.12 -5.80 1.74
N VAL A 422 0.84 -5.02 2.79
CA VAL A 422 -0.43 -5.02 3.54
C VAL A 422 -0.65 -6.24 4.45
N GLU A 423 0.25 -6.47 5.42
CA GLU A 423 0.00 -7.47 6.49
C GLU A 423 0.35 -6.96 7.91
N LEU A 424 0.82 -5.71 8.07
CA LEU A 424 1.22 -5.16 9.39
C LEU A 424 0.23 -4.18 10.02
N PHE A 425 -0.86 -3.81 9.34
CA PHE A 425 -1.71 -2.71 9.79
C PHE A 425 -3.15 -3.17 9.96
N PHE A 426 -3.51 -3.32 11.24
CA PHE A 426 -4.81 -3.74 11.75
C PHE A 426 -5.91 -2.74 11.38
N SER A 427 -6.99 -3.24 10.77
CA SER A 427 -8.22 -2.48 10.58
C SER A 427 -8.96 -2.35 11.91
N SER A 428 -9.08 -1.14 12.44
CA SER A 428 -9.88 -0.87 13.64
C SER A 428 -11.37 -0.75 13.29
N THR A 429 -12.10 -1.85 13.41
CA THR A 429 -13.53 -1.82 13.73
C THR A 429 -13.75 -2.97 14.71
N ASP A 430 -14.13 -2.62 15.95
CA ASP A 430 -14.31 -3.47 17.14
C ASP A 430 -13.04 -3.89 17.90
N MET A 431 -12.56 -2.97 18.75
CA MET A 431 -11.61 -3.24 19.86
C MET A 431 -12.26 -3.95 21.06
N SER A 432 -13.24 -4.83 20.81
CA SER A 432 -13.82 -5.71 21.83
C SER A 432 -13.93 -7.12 21.28
N MET A 433 -12.79 -7.79 21.10
CA MET A 433 -12.60 -9.24 21.24
C MET A 433 -11.27 -9.62 20.58
N TRP A 434 -10.66 -10.69 21.10
CA TRP A 434 -9.46 -11.40 20.59
C TRP A 434 -8.08 -10.82 20.97
N PRO A 435 -7.47 -11.34 22.05
CA PRO A 435 -6.03 -11.26 22.26
C PRO A 435 -5.36 -12.26 21.30
N PHE A 436 -4.61 -11.77 20.31
CA PHE A 436 -3.75 -12.65 19.51
C PHE A 436 -2.43 -12.89 20.24
N MET A 437 -2.18 -14.16 20.56
CA MET A 437 -0.85 -14.68 20.93
C MET A 437 0.06 -14.68 19.70
N ILE A 438 1.26 -14.13 19.89
CA ILE A 438 2.46 -14.49 19.14
C ILE A 438 3.34 -15.33 20.05
#